data_AF-A0AAW2V9I0-F1
#
_entry.id   AF-A0AAW2V9I0-F1
#
_cell.length_a   1.000
_cell.length_b   1.000
_cell.length_c   1.000
_cell.angle_alpha   90.00
_cell.angle_beta   90.00
_cell.angle_gamma   90.00
#
_symmetry.space_group_name_H-M   'P 1'
#
loop_
_entity.id
_entity.type
_entity.pdbx_description
1 polymer ?
#
loop_
_entity_poly.entity_id
_entity_poly.type
_entity_poly.pdbx_seq_one_letter_code
_entity_poly.pdbx_strand_id
1 'polypeptide(L)'
;MGRTMSKMYATSCENFSADAPKDNPVSDMLADTFGRLHTYLRISLTERCNLRCQYCMPAEGVELTPSPQLLSQNEIVRLANLFVSSGVTKIRLTGGEPQSERI
;
A
#
# COMPACT_ATOMS: atom_id res chain seq x y z
N MET A 1 -9.31 60.38 36.86
CA MET A 1 -8.09 61.06 36.37
C MET A 1 -7.24 60.04 35.65
N GLY A 2 -6.95 60.23 34.35
CA GLY A 2 -5.89 59.49 33.63
C GLY A 2 -6.32 58.31 32.74
N ARG A 3 -6.47 58.56 31.44
CA ARG A 3 -6.46 57.57 30.35
C ARG A 3 -5.03 57.35 29.85
N THR A 4 -4.69 56.11 29.45
CA THR A 4 -3.68 55.75 28.42
C THR A 4 -3.84 54.24 28.15
N MET A 5 -4.48 53.72 27.09
CA MET A 5 -4.12 53.64 25.65
C MET A 5 -2.77 52.96 25.31
N SER A 6 -2.90 51.76 24.72
CA SER A 6 -2.12 51.11 23.64
C SER A 6 -0.64 50.75 23.78
N LYS A 7 -0.37 49.44 23.72
CA LYS A 7 0.53 48.76 22.75
C LYS A 7 0.22 47.25 22.80
N MET A 8 -0.49 46.67 21.83
CA MET A 8 0.05 46.05 20.60
C MET A 8 1.24 45.13 20.88
N TYR A 9 1.02 43.82 20.77
CA TYR A 9 1.77 42.77 20.01
C TYR A 9 0.97 41.47 20.22
N ALA A 10 0.00 41.18 19.35
CA ALA A 10 0.17 40.30 18.19
C ALA A 10 0.33 38.82 18.58
N THR A 11 -0.73 38.08 18.24
CA THR A 11 -0.75 36.70 17.75
C THR A 11 -0.71 35.59 18.81
N SER A 12 -1.91 35.07 19.09
CA SER A 12 -2.16 33.76 19.67
C SER A 12 -1.29 32.71 18.99
N CYS A 13 -0.34 32.13 19.74
CA CYS A 13 0.29 30.87 19.36
C CYS A 13 -0.77 29.77 19.46
N GLU A 14 -1.39 29.46 18.33
CA GLU A 14 -1.88 28.12 18.07
C GLU A 14 -0.69 27.15 18.03
N ASN A 15 -1.00 25.86 18.23
CA ASN A 15 -0.16 24.66 18.07
C ASN A 15 0.41 24.12 19.39
N PHE A 16 0.30 22.83 19.68
CA PHE A 16 -0.02 21.67 18.86
C PHE A 16 -0.48 20.62 19.88
N SER A 17 -1.77 20.22 19.88
CA SER A 17 -2.19 19.10 20.72
C SER A 17 -1.44 17.88 20.23
N ALA A 18 -0.66 17.30 21.13
CA ALA A 18 0.17 16.13 20.89
C ALA A 18 -0.70 14.87 20.81
N ASP A 19 -1.57 14.80 19.80
CA ASP A 19 -2.33 13.60 19.50
C ASP A 19 -1.64 12.90 18.33
N ALA A 20 -0.50 12.30 18.64
CA ALA A 20 0.09 11.28 17.79
C ALA A 20 -0.92 10.12 17.68
N PRO A 21 -1.28 9.65 16.47
CA PRO A 21 -1.97 8.36 16.34
C PRO A 21 -0.99 7.26 16.76
N LYS A 22 -1.00 6.92 18.05
CA LYS A 22 -0.25 5.78 18.57
C LYS A 22 -1.06 4.52 18.35
N ASP A 23 -0.38 3.56 17.76
CA ASP A 23 -0.73 2.16 17.61
C ASP A 23 -2.02 1.94 16.84
N ASN A 24 -1.87 1.76 15.52
CA ASN A 24 -2.89 1.10 14.73
C ASN A 24 -3.04 -0.30 15.36
N PRO A 25 -4.12 -0.62 16.09
CA PRO A 25 -4.37 -2.02 16.39
C PRO A 25 -4.46 -2.67 15.02
N VAL A 26 -3.80 -3.80 14.81
CA VAL A 26 -4.09 -4.59 13.61
C VAL A 26 -5.55 -5.02 13.78
N SER A 27 -6.44 -4.18 13.25
CA SER A 27 -7.87 -4.16 13.53
C SER A 27 -8.51 -5.45 13.05
N ASP A 28 -9.65 -5.76 13.67
CA ASP A 28 -10.63 -6.79 13.30
C ASP A 28 -10.41 -7.36 11.91
N MET A 29 -10.25 -8.69 11.87
CA MET A 29 -10.19 -9.54 10.69
C MET A 29 -10.56 -8.80 9.40
N LEU A 30 -9.62 -8.69 8.46
CA LEU A 30 -9.77 -7.91 7.22
C LEU A 30 -11.09 -8.25 6.51
N ALA A 31 -12.13 -7.47 6.75
CA ALA A 31 -13.50 -7.69 6.29
C ALA A 31 -13.96 -6.52 5.43
N ASP A 32 -14.62 -6.81 4.31
CA ASP A 32 -15.25 -5.77 3.51
C ASP A 32 -16.63 -5.34 4.05
N THR A 33 -17.23 -4.35 3.40
CA THR A 33 -18.58 -3.85 3.73
C THR A 33 -19.69 -4.88 3.49
N PHE A 34 -19.41 -5.95 2.77
CA PHE A 34 -20.32 -7.07 2.55
C PHE A 34 -20.10 -8.22 3.56
N GLY A 35 -19.19 -8.05 4.52
CA GLY A 35 -18.89 -9.03 5.57
C GLY A 35 -18.02 -10.21 5.10
N ARG A 36 -17.35 -10.11 3.95
CA ARG A 36 -16.44 -11.16 3.46
C ARG A 36 -15.07 -10.99 4.10
N LEU A 37 -14.54 -12.09 4.66
CA LEU A 37 -13.19 -12.12 5.22
C LEU A 37 -12.14 -12.34 4.12
N HIS A 38 -11.20 -11.42 4.03
CA HIS A 38 -10.06 -11.49 3.13
C HIS A 38 -8.99 -12.42 3.69
N THR A 39 -9.11 -13.71 3.36
CA THR A 39 -8.15 -14.76 3.77
C THR A 39 -7.08 -15.04 2.71
N TYR A 40 -7.24 -14.50 1.50
CA TYR A 40 -6.42 -14.83 0.35
C TYR A 40 -5.83 -13.58 -0.33
N LEU A 41 -4.50 -13.54 -0.40
CA LEU A 41 -3.74 -12.46 -1.03
C LEU A 41 -3.06 -12.95 -2.30
N ARG A 42 -3.21 -12.20 -3.40
CA ARG A 42 -2.47 -12.43 -4.65
C ARG A 42 -1.49 -11.28 -4.85
N ILE A 43 -0.21 -11.60 -5.01
CA ILE A 43 0.84 -10.61 -5.23
C ILE A 43 1.41 -10.84 -6.63
N SER A 44 1.19 -9.89 -7.53
CA SER A 44 1.80 -9.91 -8.86
C SER A 44 3.21 -9.35 -8.80
N LEU A 45 4.20 -10.19 -9.09
CA LEU A 45 5.62 -9.83 -9.03
C LEU A 45 6.11 -9.15 -10.32
N THR A 46 5.65 -9.67 -11.45
CA THR A 46 6.11 -9.24 -12.78
C THR A 46 4.99 -9.33 -13.80
N GLU A 47 4.99 -8.43 -14.77
CA GLU A 47 4.07 -8.46 -15.91
C GLU A 47 4.67 -9.19 -17.12
N ARG A 48 5.97 -9.53 -17.05
CA ARG A 48 6.68 -10.18 -18.16
C ARG A 48 6.31 -11.65 -18.24
N CYS A 49 5.83 -12.05 -19.42
CA CYS A 49 5.53 -13.43 -19.75
C CYS A 49 6.30 -13.85 -21.01
N ASN A 50 6.79 -15.08 -21.05
CA ASN A 50 7.38 -15.74 -22.22
C ASN A 50 6.32 -16.26 -23.20
N LEU A 51 5.07 -16.41 -22.77
CA LEU A 51 3.95 -16.84 -23.61
C LEU A 51 3.19 -15.64 -24.22
N ARG A 52 2.53 -15.88 -25.35
CA ARG A 52 1.68 -14.90 -26.06
C ARG A 52 0.28 -15.46 -26.25
N CYS A 53 -0.43 -15.60 -25.13
CA CYS A 53 -1.79 -16.13 -25.13
C CYS A 53 -2.75 -15.09 -25.70
N GLN A 54 -3.53 -15.44 -26.72
CA GLN A 54 -4.45 -14.52 -27.42
C GLN A 54 -5.42 -13.76 -26.48
N TYR A 55 -5.83 -14.38 -25.37
CA TYR A 55 -6.77 -13.80 -24.41
C TYR A 55 -6.11 -13.05 -23.24
N CYS A 56 -4.77 -13.04 -23.14
CA CYS A 56 -4.05 -12.47 -22.00
C CYS A 56 -2.90 -11.56 -22.42
N MET A 57 -2.07 -11.99 -23.37
CA MET A 57 -0.95 -11.22 -23.90
C MET A 57 -0.92 -11.41 -25.42
N PRO A 58 -1.56 -10.53 -26.20
CA PRO A 58 -1.61 -10.64 -27.65
C PRO A 58 -0.22 -10.53 -28.27
N ALA A 59 -0.10 -10.95 -29.54
CA ALA A 59 1.17 -10.94 -30.27
C ALA A 59 1.77 -9.53 -30.43
N GLU A 60 0.90 -8.51 -30.45
CA GLU A 60 1.23 -7.09 -30.44
C GLU A 60 2.02 -6.67 -29.20
N GLY A 61 1.95 -7.47 -28.13
CA GLY A 61 2.42 -7.11 -26.81
C GLY A 61 1.42 -6.25 -26.03
N VAL A 62 1.79 -5.94 -24.80
CA VAL A 62 1.11 -4.96 -23.95
C VAL A 62 2.16 -3.99 -23.43
N GLU A 63 1.77 -2.75 -23.16
CA GLU A 63 2.67 -1.80 -22.50
C GLU A 63 3.00 -2.32 -21.10
N LEU A 64 4.30 -2.47 -20.83
CA LEU A 64 4.79 -3.01 -19.56
C LEU A 64 5.13 -1.87 -18.62
N THR A 65 4.78 -2.06 -17.36
CA THR A 65 5.19 -1.15 -16.29
C THR A 65 6.72 -1.14 -16.16
N PRO A 66 7.37 0.03 -16.13
CA PRO A 66 8.82 0.11 -15.95
C PRO A 66 9.22 -0.40 -14.56
N SER A 67 10.38 -1.09 -14.49
CA SER A 67 10.89 -1.72 -13.26
C SER A 67 10.84 -0.87 -11.97
N PRO A 68 11.15 0.45 -11.96
CA PRO A 68 11.10 1.24 -10.73
C PRO A 68 9.68 1.48 -10.18
N GLN A 69 8.64 1.19 -10.96
CA GLN A 69 7.25 1.26 -10.51
C GLN A 69 6.73 -0.08 -9.97
N LEU A 70 7.54 -1.15 -10.09
CA LEU A 70 7.24 -2.44 -9.47
C LEU A 70 7.65 -2.44 -8.01
N LEU A 71 6.93 -3.22 -7.20
CA LEU A 71 7.26 -3.39 -5.79
C LEU A 71 8.62 -4.08 -5.64
N SER A 72 9.46 -3.52 -4.78
CA SER A 72 10.71 -4.18 -4.38
C SER A 72 10.43 -5.40 -3.50
N GLN A 73 11.39 -6.31 -3.44
CA GLN A 73 11.29 -7.51 -2.61
C GLN A 73 11.04 -7.18 -1.13
N ASN A 74 11.66 -6.12 -0.60
CA ASN A 74 11.47 -5.68 0.78
C ASN A 74 10.04 -5.18 1.04
N GLU A 75 9.46 -4.45 0.08
CA GLU A 75 8.08 -3.97 0.17
C GLU A 75 7.09 -5.13 0.12
N ILE A 76 7.33 -6.11 -0.75
CA ILE A 76 6.50 -7.32 -0.84
C ILE A 76 6.48 -8.07 0.49
N VAL A 77 7.65 -8.29 1.10
CA VAL A 77 7.75 -8.98 2.40
C VAL A 77 7.06 -8.17 3.51
N ARG A 78 7.24 -6.84 3.52
CA ARG A 78 6.58 -5.97 4.49
C ARG A 78 5.05 -6.04 4.36
N LEU A 79 4.52 -5.95 3.14
CA LEU A 79 3.09 -6.06 2.87
C LEU A 79 2.55 -7.43 3.26
N ALA A 80 3.23 -8.51 2.87
CA ALA A 80 2.83 -9.87 3.22
C ALA A 80 2.68 -10.04 4.74
N ASN A 81 3.66 -9.56 5.52
CA ASN A 81 3.61 -9.63 6.98
C ASN A 81 2.42 -8.85 7.55
N LEU A 82 2.18 -7.62 7.07
CA LEU A 82 1.03 -6.83 7.50
C LEU A 82 -0.30 -7.54 7.23
N PHE A 83 -0.47 -8.10 6.03
CA PHE A 83 -1.70 -8.81 5.65
C PHE A 83 -1.89 -10.11 6.44
N VAL A 84 -0.82 -10.84 6.73
CA VAL A 84 -0.88 -12.04 7.58
C VAL A 84 -1.30 -11.68 9.00
N SER A 85 -0.74 -10.60 9.56
CA SER A 85 -1.17 -10.08 10.87
C SER A 85 -2.64 -9.67 10.87
N SER A 86 -3.19 -9.21 9.74
CA SER A 86 -4.61 -8.85 9.57
C SER A 86 -5.55 -10.04 9.27
N GLY A 87 -5.05 -11.27 9.22
CA GLY A 87 -5.87 -12.48 9.07
C GLY A 87 -5.83 -13.17 7.70
N VAL A 88 -4.95 -12.75 6.79
CA VAL A 88 -4.69 -13.50 5.55
C VAL A 88 -3.98 -14.81 5.89
N THR A 89 -4.50 -15.93 5.38
CA THR A 89 -3.94 -17.28 5.63
C THR A 89 -3.25 -17.87 4.40
N LYS A 90 -3.57 -17.37 3.21
CA LYS A 90 -3.04 -17.90 1.95
C LYS A 90 -2.51 -16.78 1.07
N ILE A 91 -1.25 -16.91 0.64
CA ILE A 91 -0.62 -15.99 -0.31
C ILE A 91 -0.30 -16.76 -1.59
N ARG A 92 -0.70 -16.21 -2.75
CA ARG A 92 -0.28 -16.71 -4.06
C ARG A 92 0.52 -15.64 -4.77
N LEU A 93 1.73 -15.99 -5.14
CA LEU A 93 2.55 -15.17 -6.02
C LEU A 93 2.10 -15.39 -7.46
N THR A 94 1.90 -14.30 -8.18
CA THR A 94 1.39 -14.26 -9.56
C THR A 94 2.22 -13.29 -10.40
N GLY A 95 1.84 -13.15 -11.66
CA GLY A 95 2.55 -12.37 -12.66
C GLY A 95 2.54 -13.11 -14.00
N GLY A 96 3.46 -12.78 -14.89
CA GLY A 96 3.88 -13.72 -15.95
C GLY A 96 4.68 -14.89 -15.37
N GLU A 97 5.41 -15.65 -16.20
CA GLU A 97 6.18 -16.82 -15.75
C GLU A 97 7.17 -16.39 -14.64
N PRO A 98 6.97 -16.82 -13.38
CA PRO A 98 7.69 -16.26 -12.22
C PRO A 98 9.20 -16.55 -12.22
N GLN A 99 9.70 -17.38 -13.15
CA GLN A 99 11.11 -17.70 -13.30
C GLN A 99 11.85 -16.80 -14.32
N SER A 100 11.13 -15.91 -15.03
CA SER A 100 11.70 -15.09 -16.12
C SER A 100 12.55 -13.90 -15.66
N GLU A 101 12.75 -13.69 -14.35
CA GLU A 101 13.74 -12.73 -13.82
C GLU A 101 15.19 -13.19 -13.98
N ARG A 102 15.43 -14.41 -14.47
CA ARG A 102 16.76 -14.93 -14.75
C ARG A 102 16.87 -15.39 -16.21
N ILE A 103 16.97 -14.44 -17.16
CA ILE A 103 17.69 -14.54 -18.45
C ILE A 103 18.21 -13.13 -18.76
#